data_AF-A0A7C4JM32-F1
#
_entry.id   AF-A0A7C4JM32-F1
#
_cell.length_a   1.000
_cell.length_b   1.000
_cell.length_c   1.000
_cell.angle_alpha   90.00
_cell.angle_beta   90.00
_cell.angle_gamma   90.00
#
_symmetry.space_group_name_H-M   'P 1'
#
loop_
_entity.id
_entity.type
_entity.pdbx_description
1 polymer ?
#
loop_
_entity_poly.entity_id
_entity_poly.type
_entity_poly.pdbx_seq_one_letter_code
_entity_poly.pdbx_strand_id
1 'polypeptide(L)'
;MVRIGSGCLLIESVGFEIEDLHLFFKIIVEKGFDKIDVLTKPAMVFARRKEGFTTLYAVPPGSFVICSSFNDLASVYNDWVYRLEKDVWVDTGVLDIKALLSVLNNVLNAILRRESLVLDTGRFRFEIHVVDDTCLNIIVMDSFKIPLYWIGDRLDPLSEDYRELFKQTLQGSPSGLRVLSYAKFLNNGFRVLAGFKHIDNRVLFIINAPEPSKHFLKYVTWLLIDIFIERTPFSSS
;
A
#
# COMPACT_ATOMS: atom_id res chain seq x y z
N MET A 1 6.83 -15.84 8.44
CA MET A 1 5.73 -16.01 9.39
C MET A 1 6.16 -15.67 10.80
N VAL A 2 5.41 -14.80 11.46
CA VAL A 2 5.60 -14.35 12.85
C VAL A 2 4.35 -14.75 13.64
N ARG A 3 4.51 -15.09 14.92
CA ARG A 3 3.40 -15.35 15.84
C ARG A 3 2.83 -14.01 16.34
N ILE A 4 1.56 -13.75 16.08
CA ILE A 4 0.80 -12.65 16.69
C ILE A 4 -0.01 -13.24 17.85
N GLY A 5 0.11 -12.63 19.03
CA GLY A 5 -0.58 -13.09 20.23
C GLY A 5 -2.09 -12.84 20.21
N SER A 6 -2.82 -13.66 20.95
CA SER A 6 -4.20 -13.38 21.33
C SER A 6 -4.32 -12.02 22.02
N GLY A 7 -5.46 -11.35 21.82
CA GLY A 7 -5.73 -10.00 22.29
C GLY A 7 -5.22 -8.87 21.39
N CYS A 8 -4.30 -9.14 20.46
CA CYS A 8 -3.90 -8.15 19.46
C CYS A 8 -5.08 -7.77 18.56
N LEU A 9 -5.05 -6.54 18.05
CA LEU A 9 -6.00 -6.02 17.09
C LEU A 9 -5.41 -6.13 15.68
N LEU A 10 -6.24 -6.60 14.75
CA LEU A 10 -6.00 -6.51 13.32
C LEU A 10 -6.97 -5.50 12.75
N ILE A 11 -6.46 -4.54 11.98
CA ILE A 11 -7.26 -3.47 11.38
C ILE A 11 -7.24 -3.70 9.87
N GLU A 12 -8.38 -4.12 9.33
CA GLU A 12 -8.58 -4.23 7.89
C GLU A 12 -8.62 -2.84 7.28
N SER A 13 -7.65 -2.59 6.41
CA SER A 13 -7.36 -1.27 5.87
C SER A 13 -7.68 -1.14 4.38
N VAL A 14 -8.10 -2.23 3.73
CA VAL A 14 -8.41 -2.26 2.29
C VAL A 14 -9.49 -1.25 1.90
N GLY A 15 -10.47 -1.03 2.78
CA GLY A 15 -11.54 -0.05 2.57
C GLY A 15 -11.22 1.37 3.01
N PHE A 16 -10.02 1.64 3.56
CA PHE A 16 -9.69 2.99 4.04
C PHE A 16 -9.56 3.96 2.88
N GLU A 17 -10.21 5.11 2.99
CA GLU A 17 -9.89 6.26 2.17
C GLU A 17 -8.60 6.94 2.66
N ILE A 18 -8.09 7.93 1.91
CA ILE A 18 -6.85 8.63 2.27
C ILE A 18 -6.99 9.30 3.63
N GLU A 19 -8.14 9.92 3.86
CA GLU A 19 -8.47 10.61 5.10
C GLU A 19 -8.43 9.63 6.28
N ASP A 20 -8.92 8.40 6.10
CA ASP A 20 -8.87 7.33 7.11
C ASP A 20 -7.44 6.89 7.39
N LEU A 21 -6.60 6.73 6.36
CA LEU A 21 -5.19 6.39 6.51
C LEU A 21 -4.41 7.51 7.23
N HIS A 22 -4.66 8.76 6.90
CA HIS A 22 -4.04 9.90 7.57
C HIS A 22 -4.45 9.98 9.04
N LEU A 23 -5.76 9.83 9.32
CA LEU A 23 -6.27 9.77 10.69
C LEU A 23 -5.65 8.59 11.45
N PHE A 24 -5.55 7.43 10.81
CA PHE A 24 -4.95 6.24 11.39
C PHE A 24 -3.50 6.51 11.79
N PHE A 25 -2.66 6.97 10.85
CA PHE A 25 -1.26 7.27 11.15
C PHE A 25 -1.10 8.36 12.21
N LYS A 26 -1.97 9.38 12.21
CA LYS A 26 -1.98 10.39 13.27
C LYS A 26 -2.23 9.76 14.64
N ILE A 27 -3.26 8.92 14.78
CA ILE A 27 -3.56 8.21 16.04
C ILE A 27 -2.38 7.34 16.46
N ILE A 28 -1.79 6.60 15.52
CA ILE A 28 -0.66 5.72 15.81
C ILE A 28 0.57 6.52 16.30
N VAL A 29 0.88 7.66 15.69
CA VAL A 29 1.96 8.55 16.13
C VAL A 29 1.66 9.18 17.49
N GLU A 30 0.45 9.70 17.72
CA GLU A 30 0.03 10.29 19.01
C GLU A 30 0.15 9.31 20.17
N LYS A 31 0.06 8.02 19.86
CA LYS A 31 0.14 6.93 20.83
C LYS A 31 1.56 6.37 21.00
N GLY A 32 2.55 6.99 20.34
CA GLY A 32 3.96 6.72 20.55
C GLY A 32 4.51 5.54 19.75
N PHE A 33 3.81 5.06 18.73
CA PHE A 33 4.35 4.02 17.87
C PHE A 33 5.20 4.61 16.76
N ASP A 34 6.45 4.16 16.71
CA ASP A 34 7.36 4.46 15.62
C ASP A 34 7.25 3.44 14.48
N LYS A 35 6.76 2.24 14.80
CA LYS A 35 6.64 1.11 13.87
C LYS A 35 5.34 0.35 14.11
N ILE A 36 4.82 -0.25 13.05
CA ILE A 36 3.65 -1.13 13.11
C ILE A 36 3.84 -2.34 12.21
N ASP A 37 3.35 -3.50 12.67
CA ASP A 37 3.33 -4.70 11.85
C ASP A 37 2.19 -4.63 10.82
N VAL A 38 2.46 -5.08 9.60
CA VAL A 38 1.52 -5.08 8.47
C VAL A 38 1.48 -6.46 7.85
N LEU A 39 0.28 -7.00 7.60
CA LEU A 39 0.13 -8.27 6.88
C LEU A 39 0.63 -8.11 5.44
N THR A 40 1.56 -8.96 5.03
CA THR A 40 2.09 -8.98 3.65
C THR A 40 1.39 -10.01 2.77
N LYS A 41 0.67 -10.95 3.37
CA LYS A 41 -0.16 -11.95 2.68
C LYS A 41 -1.55 -12.05 3.33
N PRO A 42 -2.56 -12.55 2.60
CA PRO A 42 -3.85 -12.89 3.20
C PRO A 42 -3.67 -13.85 4.38
N ALA A 43 -4.51 -13.72 5.39
CA ALA A 43 -4.48 -14.55 6.59
C ALA A 43 -5.89 -15.04 6.96
N MET A 44 -5.95 -16.18 7.64
CA MET A 44 -7.15 -16.66 8.32
C MET A 44 -6.94 -16.50 9.82
N VAL A 45 -7.85 -15.82 10.50
CA VAL A 45 -7.72 -15.50 11.93
C VAL A 45 -8.96 -15.88 12.71
N PHE A 46 -8.76 -16.45 13.90
CA PHE A 46 -9.86 -16.70 14.82
C PHE A 46 -10.01 -15.48 15.73
N ALA A 47 -11.04 -14.69 15.48
CA ALA A 47 -11.16 -13.35 16.03
C ALA A 47 -12.60 -12.99 16.35
N ARG A 48 -12.77 -11.90 17.08
CA ARG A 48 -14.04 -11.29 17.41
C ARG A 48 -14.09 -9.86 16.88
N ARG A 49 -15.21 -9.49 16.25
CA ARG A 49 -15.56 -8.09 15.96
C ARG A 49 -16.47 -7.55 17.07
N LYS A 50 -16.53 -6.22 17.25
CA LYS A 50 -17.15 -5.47 18.38
C LYS A 50 -18.31 -6.16 19.11
N GLU A 51 -19.29 -6.70 18.39
CA GLU A 51 -20.52 -7.31 18.95
C GLU A 51 -20.81 -8.71 18.37
N GLY A 52 -19.81 -9.32 17.72
CA GLY A 52 -19.97 -10.60 17.03
C GLY A 52 -19.54 -11.80 17.86
N PHE A 53 -19.97 -12.98 17.41
CA PHE A 53 -19.40 -14.24 17.87
C PHE A 53 -17.96 -14.36 17.38
N THR A 54 -17.11 -14.99 18.21
CA THR A 54 -15.80 -15.39 17.76
C THR A 54 -15.94 -16.40 16.61
N THR A 55 -15.35 -16.09 15.45
CA THR A 55 -15.37 -16.98 14.28
C THR A 55 -14.07 -16.86 13.49
N LEU A 56 -13.96 -17.64 12.43
CA LEU A 56 -12.83 -17.61 11.51
C LEU A 56 -13.07 -16.56 10.43
N TYR A 57 -12.16 -15.58 10.32
CA TYR A 57 -12.23 -14.51 9.33
C TYR A 57 -11.05 -14.59 8.35
N ALA A 58 -11.32 -14.31 7.08
CA ALA A 58 -10.28 -13.99 6.10
C ALA A 58 -9.93 -12.50 6.23
N VAL A 59 -8.65 -12.21 6.39
CA VAL A 59 -8.12 -10.85 6.53
C VAL A 59 -7.20 -10.57 5.34
N PRO A 60 -7.41 -9.46 4.61
CA PRO A 60 -6.59 -9.15 3.45
C PRO A 60 -5.17 -8.70 3.86
N PRO A 61 -4.19 -8.83 2.96
CA PRO A 61 -2.90 -8.17 3.15
C PRO A 61 -3.07 -6.64 3.16
N GLY A 62 -2.09 -5.93 3.69
CA GLY A 62 -2.21 -4.49 4.00
C GLY A 62 -2.85 -4.19 5.36
N SER A 63 -3.49 -5.19 6.00
CA SER A 63 -4.07 -5.01 7.34
C SER A 63 -3.00 -4.76 8.40
N PHE A 64 -3.27 -3.81 9.30
CA PHE A 64 -2.35 -3.41 10.36
C PHE A 64 -2.53 -4.26 11.62
N VAL A 65 -1.44 -4.56 12.32
CA VAL A 65 -1.41 -5.36 13.55
C VAL A 65 -1.00 -4.47 14.72
N ILE A 66 -1.77 -4.50 15.81
CA ILE A 66 -1.50 -3.73 17.03
C ILE A 66 -1.60 -4.65 18.24
N CYS A 67 -0.47 -4.93 18.89
CA CYS A 67 -0.38 -5.87 20.01
C CYS A 67 -0.34 -5.22 21.40
N SER A 68 -1.05 -4.10 21.55
CA SER A 68 -1.14 -3.35 22.80
C SER A 68 -2.60 -3.01 23.12
N SER A 69 -2.87 -2.62 24.37
CA SER A 69 -4.21 -2.33 24.88
C SER A 69 -4.80 -1.04 24.28
N PHE A 70 -5.20 -1.10 23.01
CA PHE A 70 -5.77 0.01 22.25
C PHE A 70 -7.29 -0.07 22.16
N ASN A 71 -7.96 0.23 23.26
CA ASN A 71 -9.43 0.27 23.26
C ASN A 71 -9.98 1.44 22.41
N ASP A 72 -9.22 2.53 22.26
CA ASP A 72 -9.67 3.74 21.55
C ASP A 72 -9.76 3.54 20.02
N LEU A 73 -8.81 2.81 19.41
CA LEU A 73 -8.81 2.54 17.95
C LEU A 73 -9.99 1.67 17.53
N ALA A 74 -10.35 0.68 18.37
CA ALA A 74 -11.52 -0.14 18.14
C ALA A 74 -12.77 0.74 18.03
N SER A 75 -12.91 1.77 18.87
CA SER A 75 -14.07 2.66 18.86
C SER A 75 -14.20 3.52 17.59
N VAL A 76 -13.08 3.88 16.96
CA VAL A 76 -13.05 4.70 15.73
C VAL A 76 -13.30 3.86 14.48
N TYR A 77 -12.69 2.67 14.41
CA TYR A 77 -12.74 1.80 13.24
C TYR A 77 -13.55 0.53 13.46
N ASN A 78 -14.61 0.58 14.28
CA ASN A 78 -15.33 -0.59 14.82
C ASN A 78 -15.64 -1.71 13.80
N ASP A 79 -15.97 -1.36 12.55
CA ASP A 79 -16.29 -2.32 11.49
C ASP A 79 -15.07 -2.87 10.72
N TRP A 80 -13.87 -2.48 11.12
CA TRP A 80 -12.62 -2.85 10.48
C TRP A 80 -11.66 -3.52 11.46
N VAL A 81 -12.02 -3.62 12.74
CA VAL A 81 -11.16 -4.17 13.79
C VAL A 81 -11.56 -5.61 14.15
N TYR A 82 -10.60 -6.50 14.04
CA TYR A 82 -10.64 -7.88 14.51
C TYR A 82 -9.78 -8.00 15.76
N ARG A 83 -10.38 -8.39 16.89
CA ARG A 83 -9.62 -8.75 18.09
C ARG A 83 -9.31 -10.24 18.05
N LEU A 84 -8.03 -10.60 18.05
CA LEU A 84 -7.61 -12.00 18.03
C LEU A 84 -8.01 -12.72 19.31
N GLU A 85 -8.61 -13.89 19.17
CA GLU A 85 -9.05 -14.74 20.30
C GLU A 85 -8.11 -15.94 20.50
N LYS A 86 -7.30 -16.23 19.48
CA LYS A 86 -6.20 -17.19 19.52
C LYS A 86 -4.99 -16.60 18.82
N ASP A 87 -3.83 -17.10 19.19
CA ASP A 87 -2.59 -16.79 18.50
C ASP A 87 -2.65 -17.25 17.04
N VAL A 88 -1.99 -16.51 16.17
CA VAL A 88 -1.95 -16.82 14.74
C VAL A 88 -0.54 -16.64 14.18
N TRP A 89 -0.17 -17.49 13.23
CA TRP A 89 1.07 -17.39 12.48
C TRP A 89 0.75 -16.77 11.12
N VAL A 90 1.26 -15.57 10.89
CA VAL A 90 1.00 -14.82 9.66
C VAL A 90 2.27 -14.21 9.10
N ASP A 91 2.28 -13.93 7.81
CA ASP A 91 3.39 -13.23 7.17
C ASP A 91 3.21 -11.72 7.34
N THR A 92 3.95 -11.14 8.29
CA THR A 92 4.03 -9.69 8.49
C THR A 92 5.33 -9.11 7.96
N GLY A 93 5.32 -7.80 7.73
CA GLY A 93 6.52 -6.97 7.71
C GLY A 93 6.30 -5.75 8.60
N VAL A 94 7.38 -5.05 8.92
CA VAL A 94 7.38 -3.91 9.84
C VAL A 94 7.38 -2.62 9.03
N LEU A 95 6.34 -1.81 9.15
CA LEU A 95 6.28 -0.48 8.57
C LEU A 95 6.91 0.54 9.53
N ASP A 96 7.93 1.24 9.07
CA ASP A 96 8.49 2.41 9.78
C ASP A 96 7.62 3.65 9.48
N ILE A 97 6.88 4.09 10.49
CA ILE A 97 5.88 5.15 10.34
C ILE A 97 6.54 6.51 10.16
N LYS A 98 7.61 6.78 10.91
CA LYS A 98 8.36 8.04 10.80
C LYS A 98 8.99 8.17 9.41
N ALA A 99 9.63 7.10 8.92
CA ALA A 99 10.22 7.09 7.59
C ALA A 99 9.15 7.25 6.50
N LEU A 100 8.03 6.51 6.59
CA LEU A 100 6.91 6.65 5.66
C LEU A 100 6.37 8.08 5.62
N LEU A 101 6.00 8.66 6.76
CA LEU A 101 5.37 9.98 6.83
C LEU A 101 6.29 11.10 6.32
N SER A 102 7.61 10.96 6.51
CA SER A 102 8.60 11.91 5.98
C SER A 102 8.61 11.96 4.45
N VAL A 103 8.34 10.84 3.78
CA VAL A 103 8.27 10.75 2.31
C VAL A 103 6.87 11.06 1.81
N LEU A 104 5.85 10.49 2.45
CA LEU A 104 4.45 10.59 2.03
C LEU A 104 4.01 12.04 1.88
N ASN A 105 4.29 12.88 2.87
CA ASN A 105 3.90 14.29 2.82
C ASN A 105 4.58 15.04 1.66
N ASN A 106 5.87 14.78 1.41
CA ASN A 106 6.59 15.42 0.31
C ASN A 106 6.05 14.99 -1.06
N VAL A 107 5.82 13.68 -1.23
CA VAL A 107 5.28 13.13 -2.49
C VAL A 107 3.85 13.63 -2.75
N LEU A 108 2.96 13.55 -1.76
CA LEU A 108 1.57 13.99 -1.93
C LEU A 108 1.50 15.50 -2.18
N ASN A 109 2.30 16.32 -1.48
CA ASN A 109 2.35 17.77 -1.73
C ASN A 109 2.84 18.09 -3.14
N ALA A 110 3.86 17.40 -3.65
CA ALA A 110 4.34 17.60 -5.01
C ALA A 110 3.25 17.24 -6.05
N ILE A 111 2.55 16.11 -5.87
CA ILE A 111 1.43 15.71 -6.73
C ILE A 111 0.33 16.77 -6.71
N LEU A 112 -0.11 17.21 -5.52
CA LEU A 112 -1.18 18.19 -5.36
C LEU A 112 -0.82 19.55 -5.96
N ARG A 113 0.45 19.96 -5.87
CA ARG A 113 0.97 21.21 -6.46
C ARG A 113 1.33 21.09 -7.94
N ARG A 114 1.23 19.89 -8.52
CA ARG A 114 1.64 19.61 -9.91
C ARG A 114 3.13 19.94 -10.14
N GLU A 115 3.96 19.61 -9.17
CA GLU A 115 5.41 19.80 -9.21
C GLU A 115 6.13 18.47 -9.41
N SER A 116 7.15 18.45 -10.27
CA SER A 116 8.05 17.30 -10.36
C SER A 116 8.96 17.27 -9.13
N LEU A 117 9.23 16.06 -8.62
CA LEU A 117 9.99 15.87 -7.38
C LEU A 117 11.05 14.81 -7.56
N VAL A 118 12.26 15.08 -7.06
CA VAL A 118 13.29 14.07 -6.83
C VAL A 118 13.61 14.04 -5.34
N LEU A 119 13.40 12.89 -4.70
CA LEU A 119 13.62 12.70 -3.27
C LEU A 119 14.53 11.49 -3.03
N ASP A 120 15.56 11.65 -2.21
CA ASP A 120 16.50 10.59 -1.86
C ASP A 120 16.44 10.30 -0.36
N THR A 121 16.26 9.04 0.02
CA THR A 121 16.21 8.56 1.40
C THR A 121 17.37 7.62 1.74
N GLY A 122 18.43 7.62 0.92
CA GLY A 122 19.58 6.73 1.02
C GLY A 122 19.32 5.37 0.37
N ARG A 123 18.32 4.61 0.85
CA ARG A 123 17.97 3.30 0.28
C ARG A 123 17.11 3.43 -0.99
N PHE A 124 16.22 4.42 -1.00
CA PHE A 124 15.27 4.65 -2.06
C PHE A 124 15.47 6.03 -2.66
N ARG A 125 15.29 6.11 -3.97
CA ARG A 125 15.13 7.37 -4.69
C ARG A 125 13.73 7.39 -5.30
N PHE A 126 13.03 8.50 -5.18
CA PHE A 126 11.72 8.71 -5.78
C PHE A 126 11.82 9.80 -6.82
N GLU A 127 11.32 9.53 -8.02
CA GLU A 127 11.15 10.51 -9.08
C GLU A 127 9.67 10.60 -9.45
N ILE A 128 9.07 11.75 -9.17
CA ILE A 128 7.69 12.08 -9.51
C ILE A 128 7.72 12.95 -10.76
N HIS A 129 7.13 12.46 -11.84
CA HIS A 129 7.03 13.17 -13.12
C HIS A 129 5.58 13.57 -13.36
N VAL A 130 5.33 14.87 -13.54
CA VAL A 130 3.98 15.37 -13.77
C VAL A 130 3.53 15.02 -15.19
N VAL A 131 2.34 14.46 -15.31
CA VAL A 131 1.68 14.18 -16.58
C VAL A 131 0.44 15.05 -16.68
N ASP A 132 0.39 15.92 -17.70
CA ASP A 132 -0.76 16.78 -18.00
C ASP A 132 -1.87 16.00 -18.71
N ASP A 133 -2.47 15.05 -17.98
CA ASP A 133 -3.59 14.25 -18.44
C ASP A 133 -4.38 13.69 -17.25
N THR A 134 -5.65 13.38 -17.49
CA THR A 134 -6.56 12.82 -16.48
C THR A 134 -6.46 11.31 -16.49
N CYS A 135 -6.23 10.72 -15.31
CA CYS A 135 -6.26 9.26 -15.14
C CYS A 135 -7.71 8.79 -14.98
N LEU A 136 -8.17 7.97 -15.92
CA LEU A 136 -9.50 7.35 -15.89
C LEU A 136 -9.51 6.06 -15.07
N ASN A 137 -8.41 5.30 -15.11
CA ASN A 137 -8.31 4.02 -14.41
C ASN A 137 -6.86 3.67 -14.05
N ILE A 138 -6.67 2.94 -12.95
CA ILE A 138 -5.38 2.42 -12.49
C ILE A 138 -5.43 0.89 -12.55
N ILE A 139 -4.46 0.28 -13.21
CA ILE A 139 -4.29 -1.17 -13.25
C ILE A 139 -2.99 -1.54 -12.53
N VAL A 140 -3.13 -2.27 -11.45
CA VAL A 140 -1.99 -2.79 -10.68
C VAL A 140 -1.60 -4.14 -11.27
N MET A 141 -0.38 -4.21 -11.80
CA MET A 141 0.18 -5.41 -12.41
C MET A 141 1.05 -6.21 -11.45
N ASP A 142 1.72 -5.50 -10.55
CA ASP A 142 2.68 -6.08 -9.62
C ASP A 142 2.77 -5.24 -8.35
N SER A 143 3.53 -5.73 -7.38
CA SER A 143 3.77 -5.06 -6.11
C SER A 143 5.22 -5.24 -5.69
N PHE A 144 5.64 -4.45 -4.71
CA PHE A 144 6.95 -4.62 -4.11
C PHE A 144 6.92 -5.72 -3.02
N LYS A 145 5.94 -5.70 -2.11
CA LYS A 145 5.77 -6.68 -1.01
C LYS A 145 4.31 -7.04 -0.74
N ILE A 146 3.39 -6.08 -0.82
CA ILE A 146 1.95 -6.24 -0.58
C ILE A 146 1.22 -6.20 -1.92
N PRO A 147 0.41 -7.21 -2.25
CA PRO A 147 -0.27 -7.25 -3.54
C PRO A 147 -1.40 -6.21 -3.63
N LEU A 148 -1.16 -5.01 -4.18
CA LEU A 148 -2.11 -3.88 -4.17
C LEU A 148 -3.31 -3.98 -5.13
N TYR A 149 -3.74 -5.19 -5.52
CA TYR A 149 -4.75 -5.40 -6.56
C TYR A 149 -6.16 -4.89 -6.21
N TRP A 150 -6.44 -4.57 -4.94
CA TRP A 150 -7.74 -4.02 -4.51
C TRP A 150 -7.85 -2.51 -4.76
N ILE A 151 -6.72 -1.85 -5.04
CA ILE A 151 -6.69 -0.41 -5.26
C ILE A 151 -7.04 -0.09 -6.71
N GLY A 152 -6.58 -0.91 -7.65
CA GLY A 152 -6.90 -0.75 -9.07
C GLY A 152 -8.06 -1.63 -9.52
N ASP A 153 -8.60 -1.31 -10.69
CA ASP A 153 -9.64 -2.13 -11.29
C ASP A 153 -9.06 -3.43 -11.85
N ARG A 154 -9.86 -4.49 -11.76
CA ARG A 154 -9.63 -5.72 -12.51
C ARG A 154 -10.24 -5.57 -13.89
N LEU A 155 -9.40 -5.44 -14.90
CA LEU A 155 -9.86 -5.48 -16.28
C LEU A 155 -10.46 -6.85 -16.61
N ASP A 156 -11.59 -6.84 -17.32
CA ASP A 156 -12.14 -8.05 -17.94
C ASP A 156 -11.11 -8.60 -18.95
N PRO A 157 -10.66 -9.87 -18.83
CA PRO A 157 -9.74 -10.49 -19.78
C PRO A 157 -10.21 -10.44 -21.25
N LEU A 158 -11.50 -10.28 -21.49
CA LEU A 158 -12.08 -10.18 -22.83
C LEU A 158 -12.16 -8.75 -23.37
N SER A 159 -11.93 -7.74 -22.53
CA SER A 159 -12.01 -6.32 -22.92
C SER A 159 -10.91 -5.90 -23.91
N GLU A 160 -11.22 -4.89 -24.74
CA GLU A 160 -10.23 -4.26 -25.61
C GLU A 160 -9.09 -3.62 -24.81
N ASP A 161 -9.42 -3.00 -23.69
CA ASP A 161 -8.47 -2.42 -22.74
C ASP A 161 -7.44 -3.45 -22.25
N TYR A 162 -7.90 -4.65 -21.87
CA TYR A 162 -7.00 -5.73 -21.48
C TYR A 162 -6.08 -6.15 -22.62
N ARG A 163 -6.60 -6.27 -23.85
CA ARG A 163 -5.81 -6.64 -25.03
C ARG A 163 -4.78 -5.58 -25.38
N GLU A 164 -5.13 -4.29 -25.27
CA GLU A 164 -4.20 -3.18 -25.50
C GLU A 164 -3.08 -3.19 -24.46
N LEU A 165 -3.43 -3.28 -23.18
CA LEU A 165 -2.48 -3.35 -22.08
C LEU A 165 -1.54 -4.56 -22.21
N PHE A 166 -2.09 -5.73 -22.55
CA PHE A 166 -1.30 -6.95 -22.76
C PHE A 166 -0.32 -6.82 -23.94
N LYS A 167 -0.70 -6.12 -25.02
CA LYS A 167 0.24 -5.82 -26.11
C LYS A 167 1.38 -4.92 -25.63
N GLN A 168 1.08 -3.90 -24.82
CA GLN A 168 2.11 -3.01 -24.28
C GLN A 168 3.09 -3.74 -23.33
N THR A 169 2.60 -4.66 -22.50
CA THR A 169 3.48 -5.45 -21.63
C THR A 169 4.38 -6.38 -22.43
N LEU A 170 3.89 -6.94 -23.54
CA LEU A 170 4.68 -7.77 -24.46
C LEU A 170 5.71 -6.98 -25.29
N GLN A 171 5.42 -5.73 -25.63
CA GLN A 171 6.35 -4.85 -26.38
C GLN A 171 7.56 -4.41 -25.54
N GLY A 172 7.59 -4.78 -24.26
CA GLY A 172 8.72 -4.60 -23.37
C GLY A 172 8.67 -3.26 -22.65
N SER A 173 8.94 -3.29 -21.34
CA SER A 173 9.22 -2.08 -20.56
C SER A 173 10.59 -1.50 -20.95
N PRO A 174 10.83 -0.19 -20.76
CA PRO A 174 12.17 0.38 -20.89
C PRO A 174 13.20 -0.46 -20.15
N SER A 175 14.37 -0.71 -20.75
CA SER A 175 15.37 -1.67 -20.24
C SER A 175 15.62 -1.51 -18.73
N GLY A 176 15.32 -2.56 -17.96
CA GLY A 176 15.57 -2.62 -16.51
C GLY A 176 14.49 -2.00 -15.63
N LEU A 177 13.41 -1.44 -16.18
CA LEU A 177 12.25 -0.97 -15.41
C LEU A 177 11.28 -2.12 -15.16
N ARG A 178 11.05 -2.46 -13.88
CA ARG A 178 9.95 -3.32 -13.47
C ARG A 178 8.70 -2.47 -13.24
N VAL A 179 7.69 -2.67 -14.07
CA VAL A 179 6.43 -1.93 -13.99
C VAL A 179 5.56 -2.50 -12.86
N LEU A 180 5.06 -1.62 -12.00
CA LEU A 180 4.13 -1.96 -10.92
C LEU A 180 2.68 -1.73 -11.34
N SER A 181 2.44 -0.66 -12.09
CA SER A 181 1.09 -0.28 -12.52
C SER A 181 1.08 0.50 -13.82
N TYR A 182 -0.07 0.46 -14.48
CA TYR A 182 -0.42 1.29 -15.61
C TYR A 182 -1.61 2.18 -15.25
N ALA A 183 -1.76 3.28 -15.96
CA ALA A 183 -2.97 4.09 -15.93
C ALA A 183 -3.54 4.22 -17.34
N LYS A 184 -4.87 4.17 -17.44
CA LYS A 184 -5.61 4.58 -18.64
C LYS A 184 -5.80 6.09 -18.56
N PHE A 185 -5.13 6.82 -19.43
CA PHE A 185 -5.26 8.26 -19.53
C PHE A 185 -6.32 8.64 -20.55
N LEU A 186 -7.00 9.76 -20.33
CA LEU A 186 -8.09 10.23 -21.19
C LEU A 186 -7.62 10.43 -22.64
N ASN A 187 -6.46 11.07 -22.85
CA ASN A 187 -5.98 11.44 -24.19
C ASN A 187 -4.88 10.51 -24.73
N ASN A 188 -4.29 9.70 -23.87
CA ASN A 188 -3.01 9.05 -24.15
C ASN A 188 -2.99 7.52 -24.01
N GLY A 189 -4.17 6.90 -23.85
CA GLY A 189 -4.30 5.45 -23.69
C GLY A 189 -3.58 4.93 -22.45
N PHE A 190 -3.10 3.68 -22.49
CA PHE A 190 -2.33 3.11 -21.38
C PHE A 190 -0.90 3.63 -21.36
N ARG A 191 -0.45 4.07 -20.17
CA ARG A 191 0.96 4.36 -19.89
C ARG A 191 1.36 3.82 -18.53
N VAL A 192 2.67 3.60 -18.34
CA VAL A 192 3.24 3.23 -17.04
C VAL A 192 2.88 4.32 -16.03
N LEU A 193 2.22 3.94 -14.94
CA LEU A 193 1.90 4.84 -13.84
C LEU A 193 3.00 4.81 -12.79
N ALA A 194 3.44 3.62 -12.39
CA ALA A 194 4.57 3.46 -11.48
C ALA A 194 5.43 2.25 -11.84
N GLY A 195 6.72 2.37 -11.55
CA GLY A 195 7.69 1.29 -11.71
C GLY A 195 8.95 1.53 -10.91
N PHE A 196 9.84 0.55 -10.89
CA PHE A 196 11.13 0.68 -10.23
C PHE A 196 12.27 0.03 -11.00
N LYS A 197 13.49 0.52 -10.76
CA LYS A 197 14.72 -0.11 -11.26
C LYS A 197 15.82 -0.06 -10.20
N HIS A 198 16.71 -1.03 -10.25
CA HIS A 198 17.91 -1.04 -9.42
C HIS A 198 18.99 -0.16 -10.06
N ILE A 199 19.57 0.75 -9.27
CA ILE A 199 20.69 1.59 -9.69
C ILE A 199 21.74 1.49 -8.59
N ASP A 200 22.86 0.85 -8.91
CA ASP A 200 23.92 0.53 -7.96
C ASP A 200 23.36 -0.18 -6.71
N ASN A 201 23.51 0.44 -5.53
CA ASN A 201 23.03 -0.09 -4.25
C ASN A 201 21.66 0.47 -3.82
N ARG A 202 20.93 1.13 -4.73
CA ARG A 202 19.65 1.80 -4.45
C ARG A 202 18.54 1.30 -5.36
N VAL A 203 17.29 1.52 -4.93
CA VAL A 203 16.11 1.32 -5.78
C VAL A 203 15.53 2.68 -6.14
N LEU A 204 15.44 2.95 -7.44
CA LEU A 204 14.74 4.12 -7.97
C LEU A 204 13.29 3.73 -8.26
N PHE A 205 12.35 4.44 -7.63
CA PHE A 205 10.93 4.41 -7.94
C PHE A 205 10.57 5.61 -8.82
N ILE A 206 9.85 5.34 -9.89
CA ILE A 206 9.35 6.34 -10.84
C ILE A 206 7.83 6.34 -10.74
N ILE A 207 7.23 7.50 -10.51
CA ILE A 207 5.78 7.69 -10.45
C ILE A 207 5.41 8.80 -11.44
N ASN A 208 4.61 8.46 -12.44
CA ASN A 208 4.03 9.41 -13.39
C ASN A 208 2.71 9.92 -12.81
N ALA A 209 2.66 11.18 -12.40
CA ALA A 209 1.56 11.78 -11.67
C ALA A 209 0.53 12.44 -12.61
N PRO A 210 -0.63 11.80 -12.90
CA PRO A 210 -1.77 12.46 -13.55
C PRO A 210 -2.33 13.62 -12.73
N GLU A 211 -3.37 14.27 -13.26
CA GLU A 211 -4.21 15.17 -12.46
C GLU A 211 -4.62 14.51 -11.12
N PRO A 212 -4.49 15.22 -9.98
CA PRO A 212 -4.77 14.66 -8.67
C PRO A 212 -6.23 14.22 -8.54
N SER A 213 -6.44 12.94 -8.29
CA SER A 213 -7.73 12.37 -7.90
C SER A 213 -7.60 11.64 -6.56
N LYS A 214 -8.70 11.51 -5.81
CA LYS A 214 -8.71 10.72 -4.56
C LYS A 214 -8.20 9.29 -4.80
N HIS A 215 -8.61 8.69 -5.91
CA HIS A 215 -8.19 7.34 -6.26
C HIS A 215 -6.68 7.24 -6.51
N PHE A 216 -6.09 8.18 -7.27
CA PHE A 216 -4.65 8.20 -7.52
C PHE A 216 -3.83 8.48 -6.26
N LEU A 217 -4.26 9.43 -5.43
CA LEU A 217 -3.59 9.73 -4.17
C LEU A 217 -3.65 8.53 -3.21
N LYS A 218 -4.76 7.77 -3.18
CA LYS A 218 -4.91 6.53 -2.41
C LYS A 218 -3.93 5.48 -2.89
N TYR A 219 -3.79 5.32 -4.21
CA TYR A 219 -2.80 4.43 -4.81
C TYR A 219 -1.37 4.78 -4.41
N VAL A 220 -0.97 6.06 -4.49
CA VAL A 220 0.37 6.49 -4.11
C VAL A 220 0.65 6.24 -2.63
N THR A 221 -0.30 6.53 -1.75
CA THR A 221 -0.16 6.26 -0.31
C THR A 221 0.11 4.78 -0.02
N TRP A 222 -0.66 3.89 -0.64
CA TRP A 222 -0.47 2.45 -0.48
C TRP A 222 0.80 1.92 -1.13
N LEU A 223 1.19 2.46 -2.28
CA LEU A 223 2.48 2.15 -2.91
C LEU A 223 3.63 2.51 -1.96
N LEU A 224 3.57 3.66 -1.30
CA LEU A 224 4.59 4.05 -0.33
C LEU A 224 4.58 3.15 0.92
N ILE A 225 3.40 2.79 1.44
CA ILE A 225 3.29 1.78 2.53
C ILE A 225 4.01 0.49 2.11
N ASP A 226 3.73 -0.03 0.92
CA ASP A 226 4.35 -1.24 0.38
C ASP A 226 5.88 -1.12 0.30
N ILE A 227 6.39 0.01 -0.17
CA ILE A 227 7.83 0.29 -0.28
C ILE A 227 8.51 0.34 1.09
N PHE A 228 7.88 0.96 2.10
CA PHE A 228 8.46 1.19 3.42
C PHE A 228 8.31 0.03 4.41
N ILE A 229 7.61 -1.04 4.03
CA ILE A 229 7.59 -2.26 4.87
C ILE A 229 8.95 -2.95 4.83
N GLU A 230 9.59 -3.11 5.97
CA GLU A 230 10.78 -3.93 6.11
C GLU A 230 10.34 -5.38 6.36
N ARG A 231 10.95 -6.35 5.67
CA ARG A 231 10.72 -7.76 6.06
C ARG A 231 11.26 -7.93 7.47
N THR A 232 10.43 -8.45 8.37
CA THR A 232 10.89 -8.84 9.70
C THR A 232 12.05 -9.82 9.52
N PRO A 233 13.27 -9.51 9.98
CA PRO A 233 14.34 -10.49 9.93
C PRO A 233 13.87 -11.72 10.70
N PHE A 234 14.16 -12.91 10.17
CA PHE A 234 14.02 -14.12 10.97
C PHE A 234 14.88 -13.91 12.21
N SER A 235 14.27 -13.70 13.37
CA SER A 235 14.99 -13.80 14.63
C SER A 235 15.45 -15.25 14.71
N SER A 236 16.74 -15.48 14.44
CA SER A 236 17.42 -16.70 14.85
C SER A 236 17.28 -16.77 16.37
N SER A 237 16.34 -17.60 16.81
CA SER A 237 16.20 -18.05 18.19
C SER A 237 17.50 -18.66 18.69
#